data_AF-A0A077RTP6-F1
#
_entry.id   AF-A0A077RTP6-F1
#
_cell.length_a   1.000
_cell.length_b   1.000
_cell.length_c   1.000
_cell.angle_alpha   90.00
_cell.angle_beta   90.00
_cell.angle_gamma   90.00
#
_symmetry.space_group_name_H-M   'P 1'
#
loop_
_entity.id
_entity.type
_entity.pdbx_description
1 polymer ?
#
loop_
_entity_poly.entity_id
_entity_poly.type
_entity_poly.pdbx_seq_one_letter_code
_entity_poly.pdbx_strand_id
1 'polypeptide(L)'
;MGRYLIGPQIALARVYYSETGIWGDLISTPTPCQLHDTGTHGSLVGNALYWSCDDYIFQFDLEGQSLALIKAPPPRTINDARDCFDMCEVIEIMDGAFGLAILSHYYYNIQMWQRKVNCQGVAKWVLWKTIDMHNIHGIPHGFEGESPELCRLRYVEDTDDIFLHVGTSVYVVQLKSMQSKKLCEAHYVN
;
A
#
# COMPACT_ATOMS: atom_id res chain seq x y z
N MET A 1 29.79 11.06 15.46
CA MET A 1 28.40 11.51 15.20
C MET A 1 27.47 10.63 16.00
N GLY A 2 26.71 11.23 16.92
CA GLY A 2 25.97 10.51 17.97
C GLY A 2 24.81 9.70 17.41
N ARG A 3 24.73 8.43 17.81
CA ARG A 3 23.54 7.60 17.64
C ARG A 3 22.53 8.04 18.71
N TYR A 4 21.56 8.86 18.33
CA TYR A 4 20.35 9.02 19.14
C TYR A 4 19.58 7.70 19.04
N LEU A 5 19.66 6.87 20.09
CA LEU A 5 18.73 5.77 20.27
C LEU A 5 17.47 6.38 20.89
N ILE A 6 16.52 6.78 20.04
CA ILE A 6 15.22 7.31 20.45
C ILE A 6 14.27 6.10 20.58
N GLY A 7 13.63 5.98 21.73
CA GLY A 7 12.82 4.82 22.11
C GLY A 7 11.50 4.67 21.35
N PRO A 8 10.68 3.65 21.70
CA PRO A 8 9.34 3.47 21.13
C PRO A 8 8.47 4.72 21.32
N GLN A 9 7.68 5.05 20.30
CA GLN A 9 6.76 6.18 20.30
C GLN A 9 5.31 5.70 20.46
N ILE A 10 4.39 6.62 20.75
CA ILE A 10 2.96 6.36 20.70
C ILE A 10 2.44 6.94 19.39
N ALA A 11 1.76 6.13 18.59
CA ALA A 11 0.98 6.61 17.47
C ALA A 11 -0.40 7.04 17.96
N LEU A 12 -0.87 8.18 17.46
CA LEU A 12 -2.11 8.82 17.88
C LEU A 12 -3.05 8.99 16.68
N ALA A 13 -4.34 8.76 16.91
CA ALA A 13 -5.39 9.00 15.93
C ALA A 13 -6.62 9.63 16.59
N ARG A 14 -7.42 10.36 15.80
CA ARG A 14 -8.74 10.87 16.16
C ARG A 14 -9.64 10.87 14.94
N VAL A 15 -10.92 10.65 15.16
CA VAL A 15 -11.96 10.76 14.12
C VAL A 15 -12.54 12.16 14.16
N TYR A 16 -12.76 12.77 13.00
CA TYR A 16 -13.49 14.02 12.89
C TYR A 16 -14.93 13.74 12.46
N TYR A 17 -15.91 14.25 13.20
CA TYR A 17 -17.33 14.12 12.87
C TYR A 17 -17.81 15.38 12.15
N SER A 18 -18.09 15.28 10.86
CA SER A 18 -18.51 16.42 10.03
C SER A 18 -19.88 16.98 10.41
N GLU A 19 -20.81 16.13 10.86
CA GLU A 19 -22.17 16.54 11.24
C GLU A 19 -22.21 17.46 12.46
N THR A 20 -21.34 17.20 13.42
CA THR A 20 -21.26 17.94 14.69
C THR A 20 -20.09 18.91 14.73
N GLY A 21 -19.13 18.77 13.80
CA GLY A 21 -17.93 19.58 13.71
C GLY A 21 -16.89 19.32 14.80
N ILE A 22 -17.00 18.22 15.54
CA ILE A 22 -16.14 17.90 16.69
C ILE A 22 -15.15 16.77 16.36
N TRP A 23 -14.00 16.81 17.03
CA TRP A 23 -13.08 15.68 17.07
C TRP A 23 -13.51 14.70 18.16
N GLY A 24 -13.47 13.41 17.85
CA GLY A 24 -13.68 12.33 18.80
C GLY A 24 -12.52 12.13 19.77
N ASP A 25 -12.62 11.06 20.55
CA ASP A 25 -11.65 10.71 21.58
C ASP A 25 -10.27 10.38 20.99
N LEU A 26 -9.23 10.62 21.80
CA LEU A 26 -7.87 10.30 21.42
C LEU A 26 -7.63 8.78 21.50
N ILE A 27 -7.24 8.20 20.38
CA ILE A 27 -6.90 6.79 20.27
C ILE A 27 -5.38 6.69 20.18
N SER A 28 -4.81 5.74 20.90
CA SER A 28 -3.36 5.57 20.97
C SER A 28 -2.95 4.11 20.85
N THR A 29 -1.86 3.83 20.14
CA THR A 29 -1.21 2.52 20.14
C THR A 29 0.30 2.69 20.32
N PRO A 30 0.97 1.82 21.10
CA PRO A 30 2.42 1.81 21.15
C PRO A 30 2.98 1.35 19.80
N THR A 31 4.10 1.95 19.39
CA THR A 31 4.88 1.49 18.23
C THR A 31 6.09 0.67 18.71
N PRO A 32 6.50 -0.38 17.97
CA PRO A 32 7.64 -1.22 18.35
C PRO A 32 8.98 -0.50 18.21
N CYS A 33 9.03 0.57 17.41
CA CYS A 33 10.18 1.42 17.16
C CYS A 33 9.72 2.84 16.81
N GLN A 34 10.65 3.79 16.71
CA GLN A 34 10.36 5.09 16.13
C GLN A 34 9.95 4.89 14.66
N LEU A 35 8.81 5.47 14.29
CA LEU A 35 8.31 5.45 12.92
C LEU A 35 8.52 6.83 12.31
N HIS A 36 8.92 6.88 11.04
CA HIS A 36 9.10 8.11 10.32
C HIS A 36 7.80 8.49 9.59
N ASP A 37 7.37 9.74 9.81
CA ASP A 37 6.23 10.30 9.09
C ASP A 37 6.55 10.32 7.60
N THR A 38 5.85 9.45 6.90
CA THR A 38 6.02 9.18 5.49
C THR A 38 4.64 9.40 4.95
N GLY A 39 4.41 10.56 4.32
CA GLY A 39 3.10 10.99 3.84
C GLY A 39 2.54 9.97 2.85
N THR A 40 1.85 8.96 3.37
CA THR A 40 1.27 7.87 2.60
C THR A 40 -0.23 8.11 2.46
N HIS A 41 -0.81 7.49 1.44
CA HIS A 41 -2.24 7.44 1.29
C HIS A 41 -2.86 6.39 2.21
N GLY A 42 -4.10 6.65 2.60
CA GLY A 42 -4.97 5.65 3.22
C GLY A 42 -5.84 4.95 2.18
N SER A 43 -6.15 3.68 2.43
CA SER A 43 -7.11 2.86 1.69
C SER A 43 -8.17 2.35 2.67
N LEU A 44 -9.44 2.30 2.27
CA LEU A 44 -10.55 1.90 3.13
C LEU A 44 -11.01 0.51 2.74
N VAL A 45 -10.64 -0.53 3.47
CA VAL A 45 -11.13 -1.89 3.14
C VAL A 45 -12.15 -2.34 4.18
N GLY A 46 -13.37 -2.61 3.71
CA GLY A 46 -14.51 -2.90 4.57
C GLY A 46 -14.77 -1.73 5.53
N ASN A 47 -14.59 -1.97 6.83
CA ASN A 47 -14.83 -0.97 7.88
C ASN A 47 -13.53 -0.47 8.54
N ALA A 48 -12.39 -0.63 7.88
CA ALA A 48 -11.11 -0.20 8.44
C ALA A 48 -10.29 0.62 7.44
N LEU A 49 -9.70 1.70 7.93
CA LEU A 49 -8.74 2.53 7.19
C LEU A 49 -7.33 1.99 7.39
N TYR A 50 -6.58 1.86 6.31
CA TYR A 50 -5.22 1.34 6.31
C TYR A 50 -4.26 2.31 5.66
N TRP A 51 -3.09 2.53 6.26
CA TRP A 51 -2.03 3.32 5.65
C TRP A 51 -0.66 2.75 6.02
N SER A 52 0.28 2.82 5.08
CA SER A 52 1.65 2.32 5.30
C SER A 52 2.48 3.33 6.08
N CYS A 53 3.40 2.83 6.92
CA CYS A 53 4.37 3.64 7.63
C CYS A 53 5.61 2.77 7.91
N ASP A 54 6.75 3.11 7.29
CA ASP A 54 7.96 2.29 7.26
C ASP A 54 7.68 0.81 6.90
N ASP A 55 8.07 -0.13 7.78
CA ASP A 55 7.85 -1.57 7.64
C ASP A 55 6.49 -2.03 8.19
N TYR A 56 5.59 -1.10 8.47
CA TYR A 56 4.31 -1.35 9.10
C TYR A 56 3.15 -0.79 8.28
N ILE A 57 1.96 -1.24 8.65
CA ILE A 57 0.67 -0.79 8.14
C ILE A 57 -0.18 -0.51 9.37
N PHE A 58 -0.66 0.71 9.50
CA PHE A 58 -1.68 1.03 10.47
C PHE A 58 -3.03 0.50 9.98
N GLN A 59 -3.80 -0.03 10.91
CA GLN A 59 -5.20 -0.39 10.72
C GLN A 59 -6.02 0.39 11.74
N PHE A 60 -6.91 1.24 11.27
CA PHE A 60 -7.87 1.95 12.09
C PHE A 60 -9.26 1.36 11.86
N ASP A 61 -9.78 0.65 12.85
CA ASP A 61 -11.15 0.14 12.84
C ASP A 61 -12.12 1.27 13.12
N LEU A 62 -13.03 1.56 12.17
CA LEU A 62 -13.96 2.68 12.25
C LEU A 62 -15.10 2.42 13.25
N GLU A 63 -15.51 1.16 13.44
CA GLU A 63 -16.61 0.79 14.34
C GLU A 63 -16.12 0.71 15.78
N GLY A 64 -15.06 -0.08 16.03
CA GLY A 64 -14.46 -0.20 17.35
C GLY A 64 -13.58 0.98 17.76
N GLN A 65 -13.30 1.91 16.84
CA GLN A 65 -12.40 3.06 17.06
C GLN A 65 -11.06 2.65 17.69
N SER A 66 -10.43 1.64 17.09
CA SER A 66 -9.17 1.09 17.56
C SER A 66 -8.07 1.25 16.52
N LEU A 67 -6.86 1.54 16.98
CA LEU A 67 -5.68 1.67 16.14
C LEU A 67 -4.76 0.48 16.41
N ALA A 68 -4.48 -0.29 15.38
CA ALA A 68 -3.57 -1.43 15.42
C ALA A 68 -2.41 -1.23 14.45
N LEU A 69 -1.29 -1.90 14.74
CA LEU A 69 -0.12 -1.91 13.88
C LEU A 69 0.13 -3.32 13.35
N ILE A 70 0.28 -3.43 12.04
CA ILE A 70 0.52 -4.68 11.33
C ILE A 70 1.91 -4.60 10.72
N LYS A 71 2.75 -5.61 10.96
CA LYS A 71 4.02 -5.72 10.24
C LYS A 71 3.76 -6.06 8.78
N ALA A 72 4.36 -5.34 7.84
CA ALA A 72 4.23 -5.59 6.41
C ALA A 72 4.93 -6.89 5.97
N PRO A 73 4.58 -7.47 4.81
CA PRO A 73 5.25 -8.65 4.27
C PRO A 73 6.72 -8.40 3.89
N PRO A 74 7.61 -9.40 4.03
CA PRO A 74 9.00 -9.34 3.56
C PRO A 74 9.17 -9.78 2.09
N PRO A 75 10.25 -9.37 1.39
CA PRO A 75 11.20 -8.31 1.74
C PRO A 75 10.71 -6.95 1.23
N ARG A 76 10.54 -5.98 2.13
CA ARG A 76 10.41 -4.55 1.79
C ARG A 76 11.75 -3.87 1.54
N THR A 77 12.86 -4.62 1.45
CA THR A 77 14.21 -4.08 1.21
C THR A 77 14.33 -3.48 -0.20
N ILE A 78 13.77 -2.28 -0.35
CA ILE A 78 14.11 -1.34 -1.39
C ILE A 78 15.14 -0.44 -0.72
N ASN A 79 16.39 -0.52 -1.16
CA ASN A 79 17.53 0.22 -0.61
C ASN A 79 17.44 1.75 -0.81
N ASP A 80 16.30 2.28 -1.22
CA ASP A 80 16.05 3.71 -1.30
C ASP A 80 14.75 4.05 -0.58
N ALA A 81 14.88 4.78 0.53
CA ALA A 81 13.80 5.13 1.44
C ALA A 81 12.72 6.04 0.80
N ARG A 82 12.91 6.45 -0.46
CA ARG A 82 11.97 7.28 -1.21
C ARG A 82 11.03 6.50 -2.13
N ASP A 83 11.31 5.22 -2.37
CA ASP A 83 10.59 4.44 -3.38
C ASP A 83 9.49 3.55 -2.79
N CYS A 84 9.48 3.24 -1.49
CA CYS A 84 8.63 2.16 -0.97
C CYS A 84 7.13 2.49 -0.79
N PHE A 85 6.74 3.76 -0.67
CA PHE A 85 5.39 4.13 -0.20
C PHE A 85 4.32 4.16 -1.29
N ASP A 86 4.66 4.65 -2.48
CA ASP A 86 3.73 4.72 -3.61
C ASP A 86 3.57 3.37 -4.36
N MET A 87 4.33 2.36 -3.92
CA MET A 87 4.40 1.03 -4.52
C MET A 87 3.59 -0.01 -3.76
N CYS A 88 3.10 0.33 -2.56
CA CYS A 88 2.30 -0.56 -1.73
C CYS A 88 0.85 -0.08 -1.72
N GLU A 89 -0.07 -1.00 -2.01
CA GLU A 89 -1.49 -0.73 -1.99
C GLU A 89 -2.22 -1.79 -1.19
N VAL A 90 -3.10 -1.36 -0.27
CA VAL A 90 -3.97 -2.28 0.45
C VAL A 90 -5.10 -2.68 -0.48
N ILE A 91 -5.33 -3.99 -0.57
CA ILE A 91 -6.30 -4.57 -1.48
C ILE A 91 -7.27 -5.49 -0.74
N GLU A 92 -8.47 -5.60 -1.27
CA GLU A 92 -9.37 -6.70 -0.95
C GLU A 92 -9.02 -7.90 -1.84
N ILE A 93 -8.75 -9.05 -1.23
CA ILE A 93 -8.56 -10.33 -1.92
C ILE A 93 -9.87 -11.11 -1.79
N MET A 94 -10.09 -12.06 -2.71
CA MET A 94 -11.23 -13.00 -2.72
C MET A 94 -11.80 -13.29 -1.33
N ASP A 95 -13.12 -13.15 -1.22
CA ASP A 95 -13.93 -13.37 -0.01
C ASP A 95 -13.69 -12.33 1.11
N GLY A 96 -13.37 -11.08 0.77
CA GLY A 96 -13.17 -10.00 1.75
C GLY A 96 -11.86 -10.10 2.54
N ALA A 97 -10.92 -10.91 2.06
CA ALA A 97 -9.66 -11.14 2.75
C ALA A 97 -8.71 -9.95 2.58
N PHE A 98 -8.17 -9.45 3.68
CA PHE A 98 -7.18 -8.38 3.67
C PHE A 98 -5.88 -8.79 2.94
N GLY A 99 -5.45 -7.95 2.01
CA GLY A 99 -4.25 -8.14 1.22
C GLY A 99 -3.42 -6.87 1.02
N LEU A 100 -2.22 -7.07 0.48
CA LEU A 100 -1.31 -6.00 0.08
C LEU A 100 -0.75 -6.31 -1.31
N ALA A 101 -0.90 -5.41 -2.25
CA ALA A 101 -0.19 -5.44 -3.52
C ALA A 101 1.07 -4.58 -3.42
N ILE A 102 2.20 -5.13 -3.88
CA ILE A 102 3.51 -4.47 -3.84
C ILE A 102 4.09 -4.51 -5.24
N LEU A 103 4.35 -3.34 -5.78
CA LEU A 103 5.08 -3.17 -7.02
C LEU A 103 6.59 -3.22 -6.73
N SER A 104 7.28 -4.15 -7.35
CA SER A 104 8.72 -4.28 -7.27
C SER A 104 9.38 -3.75 -8.53
N HIS A 105 10.13 -2.65 -8.41
CA HIS A 105 10.97 -2.15 -9.50
C HIS A 105 12.11 -3.11 -9.85
N TYR A 106 12.76 -3.69 -8.82
CA TYR A 106 13.89 -4.60 -9.03
C TYR A 106 13.49 -5.85 -9.82
N TYR A 107 12.32 -6.42 -9.54
CA TYR A 107 11.83 -7.62 -10.23
C TYR A 107 10.84 -7.32 -11.36
N TYR A 108 10.55 -6.04 -11.62
CA TYR A 108 9.56 -5.57 -12.60
C TYR A 108 8.22 -6.34 -12.54
N ASN A 109 7.70 -6.53 -11.32
CA ASN A 109 6.49 -7.31 -11.09
C ASN A 109 5.64 -6.75 -9.95
N ILE A 110 4.37 -7.19 -9.90
CA ILE A 110 3.43 -6.89 -8.82
C ILE A 110 3.24 -8.15 -8.00
N GLN A 111 3.58 -8.09 -6.71
CA GLN A 111 3.40 -9.16 -5.75
C GLN A 111 2.16 -8.90 -4.91
N MET A 112 1.20 -9.81 -4.95
CA MET A 112 -0.03 -9.75 -4.17
C MET A 112 0.10 -10.68 -2.98
N TRP A 113 0.03 -10.11 -1.77
CA TRP A 113 0.20 -10.80 -0.50
C TRP A 113 -1.13 -10.88 0.22
N GLN A 114 -1.46 -12.05 0.76
CA GLN A 114 -2.65 -12.26 1.56
C GLN A 114 -2.25 -12.41 3.03
N ARG A 115 -2.98 -11.74 3.93
CA ARG A 115 -2.83 -11.96 5.38
C ARG A 115 -3.74 -13.11 5.80
N LYS A 116 -3.14 -14.21 6.27
CA LYS A 116 -3.85 -15.37 6.78
C LYS A 116 -3.65 -15.52 8.27
N VAL A 117 -4.73 -15.76 9.00
CA VAL A 117 -4.69 -16.12 10.42
C VAL A 117 -4.78 -17.63 10.54
N ASN A 118 -3.83 -18.26 11.25
CA ASN A 118 -3.87 -19.70 11.48
C ASN A 118 -4.86 -20.06 12.61
N CYS A 119 -5.08 -21.36 12.85
CA CYS A 119 -5.97 -21.85 13.91
C CYS A 119 -5.56 -21.44 15.33
N GLN A 120 -4.33 -20.95 15.52
CA GLN A 120 -3.81 -20.46 16.80
C GLN A 120 -3.95 -18.94 16.93
N GLY A 121 -4.61 -18.26 15.98
CA GLY A 121 -4.76 -16.80 15.97
C GLY A 121 -3.53 -16.04 15.48
N VAL A 122 -2.49 -16.73 14.99
CA VAL A 122 -1.27 -16.09 14.49
C VAL A 122 -1.46 -15.66 13.04
N ALA A 123 -1.38 -14.36 12.80
CA ALA A 123 -1.43 -13.78 11.46
C ALA A 123 -0.07 -13.89 10.75
N LYS A 124 -0.07 -14.34 9.50
CA LYS A 124 1.10 -14.38 8.63
C LYS A 124 0.77 -13.88 7.23
N TRP A 125 1.76 -13.29 6.57
CA TRP A 125 1.67 -12.98 5.16
C TRP A 125 2.03 -14.19 4.32
N VAL A 126 1.26 -14.41 3.26
CA VAL A 126 1.49 -15.46 2.26
C VAL A 126 1.43 -14.80 0.89
N LEU A 127 2.48 -15.00 0.08
CA LEU A 127 2.47 -14.57 -1.31
C LEU A 127 1.37 -15.34 -2.03
N TRP A 128 0.36 -14.62 -2.51
CA TRP A 128 -0.82 -15.20 -3.15
C TRP A 128 -0.63 -15.28 -4.66
N LYS A 129 -0.15 -14.21 -5.28
CA LYS A 129 0.04 -14.12 -6.73
C LYS A 129 1.20 -13.19 -7.06
N THR A 130 1.96 -13.51 -8.10
CA THR A 130 2.92 -12.59 -8.71
C THR A 130 2.50 -12.34 -10.15
N ILE A 131 2.45 -11.07 -10.54
CA ILE A 131 2.12 -10.63 -11.89
C ILE A 131 3.37 -10.00 -12.47
N ASP A 132 3.98 -10.67 -13.44
CA ASP A 132 5.03 -10.07 -14.24
C ASP A 132 4.44 -8.92 -15.07
N MET A 133 5.02 -7.72 -14.97
CA MET A 133 4.50 -6.57 -15.70
C MET A 133 4.66 -6.73 -17.22
N HIS A 134 5.55 -7.59 -17.70
CA HIS A 134 5.65 -7.93 -19.12
C HIS A 134 4.42 -8.65 -19.65
N ASN A 135 3.63 -9.28 -18.79
CA ASN A 135 2.40 -9.97 -19.18
C ASN A 135 1.16 -9.04 -19.24
N ILE A 136 1.30 -7.77 -18.83
CA ILE A 136 0.21 -6.79 -18.89
C ILE A 136 0.21 -6.15 -20.28
N HIS A 137 -0.79 -6.47 -21.09
CA HIS A 137 -0.91 -6.01 -22.46
C HIS A 137 -1.30 -4.52 -22.50
N GLY A 138 -0.69 -3.76 -23.41
CA GLY A 138 -1.02 -2.34 -23.64
C GLY A 138 -0.24 -1.34 -22.79
N ILE A 139 0.62 -1.82 -21.87
CA ILE A 139 1.61 -0.98 -21.20
C ILE A 139 2.91 -1.04 -22.02
N PRO A 140 3.49 0.10 -22.43
CA PRO A 140 4.79 0.11 -23.08
C PRO A 140 5.84 -0.53 -22.17
N HIS A 141 6.50 -1.58 -22.65
CA HIS A 141 7.71 -2.05 -22.01
C HIS A 141 8.81 -1.02 -22.34
N GLY A 142 9.47 -0.47 -21.31
CA GLY A 142 10.60 0.42 -21.54
C GLY A 142 11.63 -0.22 -22.47
N PHE A 143 12.36 0.58 -23.23
CA PHE A 143 13.50 0.08 -24.02
C PHE A 143 14.53 -0.58 -23.08
N GLU A 144 15.28 -1.57 -23.57
CA GLU A 144 16.41 -2.14 -22.83
C GLU A 144 17.36 -1.00 -22.39
N GLY A 145 17.36 -0.71 -21.09
CA GLY A 145 18.20 0.34 -20.48
C GLY A 145 17.45 1.49 -19.80
N GLU A 146 16.15 1.67 -20.04
CA GLU A 146 15.31 2.66 -19.35
C GLU A 146 14.27 1.93 -18.48
N SER A 147 14.56 1.81 -17.17
CA SER A 147 13.54 1.43 -16.20
C SER A 147 12.47 2.52 -16.20
N PRO A 148 11.16 2.19 -16.33
CA PRO A 148 10.12 3.20 -16.20
C PRO A 148 10.27 3.91 -14.85
N GLU A 149 10.62 5.20 -14.92
CA GLU A 149 11.27 5.93 -13.81
C GLU A 149 10.38 6.08 -12.57
N LEU A 150 9.09 5.83 -12.66
CA LEU A 150 8.23 5.83 -11.48
C LEU A 150 6.95 5.06 -11.77
N CYS A 151 6.72 4.00 -11.00
CA CYS A 151 5.46 3.29 -11.05
C CYS A 151 4.74 3.40 -9.70
N ARG A 152 3.51 3.89 -9.75
CA ARG A 152 2.61 3.96 -8.58
C ARG A 152 1.48 2.97 -8.76
N LEU A 153 1.09 2.33 -7.67
CA LEU A 153 0.00 1.38 -7.65
C LEU A 153 -1.16 1.93 -6.83
N ARG A 154 -2.38 1.87 -7.37
CA ARG A 154 -3.63 2.15 -6.63
C ARG A 154 -4.66 1.09 -6.93
N TYR A 155 -5.49 0.75 -5.95
CA TYR A 155 -6.51 -0.27 -6.07
C TYR A 155 -7.89 0.35 -6.01
N VAL A 156 -8.80 -0.20 -6.82
CA VAL A 156 -10.21 0.18 -6.82
C VAL A 156 -11.01 -0.95 -6.21
N GLU A 157 -11.58 -0.68 -5.03
CA GLU A 157 -12.36 -1.63 -4.24
C GLU A 157 -13.50 -2.28 -5.06
N ASP A 158 -14.14 -1.52 -5.95
CA ASP A 158 -15.35 -1.97 -6.64
C ASP A 158 -15.12 -2.82 -7.91
N THR A 159 -13.92 -2.81 -8.51
CA THR A 159 -13.71 -3.37 -9.86
C THR A 159 -12.63 -4.44 -9.98
N ASP A 160 -11.91 -4.77 -8.90
CA ASP A 160 -10.70 -5.61 -8.93
C ASP A 160 -9.63 -5.07 -9.92
N ASP A 161 -9.69 -3.79 -10.27
CA ASP A 161 -8.73 -3.17 -11.16
C ASP A 161 -7.65 -2.45 -10.34
N ILE A 162 -6.49 -2.30 -10.95
CA ILE A 162 -5.42 -1.47 -10.41
C ILE A 162 -5.13 -0.30 -11.35
N PHE A 163 -4.86 0.87 -10.80
CA PHE A 163 -4.21 1.93 -11.54
C PHE A 163 -2.70 1.76 -11.44
N LEU A 164 -2.05 1.82 -12.59
CA LEU A 164 -0.60 1.89 -12.71
C LEU A 164 -0.22 3.23 -13.32
N HIS A 165 0.52 4.02 -12.57
CA HIS A 165 1.30 5.10 -13.14
C HIS A 165 2.54 4.49 -13.78
N VAL A 166 2.87 4.80 -15.03
CA VAL A 166 4.08 4.31 -15.72
C VAL A 166 4.65 5.49 -16.52
N GLY A 167 5.81 6.00 -16.11
CA GLY A 167 6.40 7.20 -16.69
C GLY A 167 5.48 8.41 -16.46
N THR A 168 4.96 9.02 -17.52
CA THR A 168 3.97 10.12 -17.45
C THR A 168 2.52 9.63 -17.58
N SER A 169 2.28 8.35 -17.83
CA SER A 169 0.95 7.86 -18.20
C SER A 169 0.29 7.07 -17.07
N VAL A 170 -1.03 7.21 -16.94
CA VAL A 170 -1.85 6.40 -16.02
C VAL A 170 -2.62 5.36 -16.81
N TYR A 171 -2.55 4.11 -16.36
CA TYR A 171 -3.23 2.96 -16.94
C TYR A 171 -4.18 2.37 -15.91
N VAL A 172 -5.34 1.91 -16.35
CA VAL A 172 -6.16 0.94 -15.61
C VAL A 172 -5.78 -0.44 -16.12
N VAL A 173 -5.49 -1.36 -15.20
CA VAL A 173 -5.21 -2.76 -15.51
C VAL A 173 -6.29 -3.64 -14.91
N GLN A 174 -6.89 -4.44 -15.78
CA GLN A 174 -7.84 -5.48 -15.37
C GLN A 174 -7.08 -6.73 -14.95
N LEU A 175 -7.06 -7.03 -13.66
CA LEU A 175 -6.25 -8.12 -13.10
C LEU A 175 -6.66 -9.53 -13.58
N LYS A 176 -7.88 -9.70 -14.11
CA LYS A 176 -8.38 -10.98 -14.62
C LYS A 176 -7.97 -11.23 -16.07
N SER A 177 -8.01 -10.21 -16.92
CA SER A 177 -7.70 -10.31 -18.35
C SER A 177 -6.25 -9.93 -18.69
N MET A 178 -5.53 -9.29 -17.77
CA MET A 178 -4.22 -8.68 -17.98
C MET A 178 -4.20 -7.73 -19.18
N GLN A 179 -5.33 -7.07 -19.43
CA GLN A 179 -5.46 -5.98 -20.39
C GLN A 179 -5.37 -4.65 -19.66
N SER A 180 -4.71 -3.68 -20.29
CA SER A 180 -4.64 -2.32 -19.79
C SER A 180 -5.30 -1.33 -20.74
N LYS A 181 -5.73 -0.20 -20.17
CA LYS A 181 -6.23 0.96 -20.91
C LYS A 181 -5.54 2.20 -20.37
N LYS A 182 -4.85 2.94 -21.24
CA LYS A 182 -4.33 4.28 -20.91
C LYS A 182 -5.50 5.23 -20.65
N LEU A 183 -5.51 5.88 -19.50
CA LEU A 183 -6.51 6.87 -19.12
C LEU A 183 -6.10 8.29 -19.47
N CYS A 184 -4.88 8.66 -19.09
CA CYS A 184 -4.36 9.99 -19.29
C CYS A 184 -2.83 9.99 -19.32
N GLU A 185 -2.30 11.13 -19.72
CA GLU A 185 -0.88 11.45 -19.64
C GLU A 185 -0.74 12.69 -18.76
N ALA A 186 -0.08 12.52 -17.62
CA ALA A 186 0.30 13.60 -16.73
C ALA A 186 1.53 14.30 -17.32
N HIS A 187 1.30 15.41 -18.02
CA HIS A 187 2.36 16.35 -18.33
C HIS A 187 2.66 17.16 -17.07
N TYR A 188 3.86 16.98 -16.50
CA TYR A 188 4.36 17.94 -15.53
C TYR A 188 4.56 19.27 -16.28
N VAL A 189 3.80 20.30 -15.89
CA VAL A 189 4.10 21.68 -16.28
C VAL A 189 5.32 22.07 -15.46
N ASN A 190 6.48 22.18 -16.13
CA ASN A 190 7.72 22.69 -15.54
C ASN A 190 7.56 24.14 -15.04
#